data_AF-A0A0F3ND31-F1
#
_entry.id   AF-A0A0F3ND31-F1
#
_cell.length_a   1.000
_cell.length_b   1.000
_cell.length_c   1.000
_cell.angle_alpha   90.00
_cell.angle_beta   90.00
_cell.angle_gamma   90.00
#
_symmetry.space_group_name_H-M   'P 1'
#
loop_
_entity.id
_entity.type
_entity.pdbx_description
1 polymer ?
#
loop_
_entity_poly.entity_id
_entity_poly.type
_entity_poly.pdbx_seq_one_letter_code
_entity_poly.pdbx_strand_id
1 'polypeptide(L)'
;MSIQLQIKDSNNSFSSLNNIKSVRISLHNKNEYIKNISLSGWKTALENSGNKHVIFKINGIIDYSPANQLLQQYSFNNDIMELKIIINKKEVISAKCIVELYERYYESSNFDNFNTILTSYKKVTFNDY
;
A
#
# COMPACT_ATOMS: atom_id res chain seq x y z
N MET A 1 -16.10 -6.74 -10.46
CA MET A 1 -14.76 -6.79 -9.82
C MET A 1 -14.92 -6.27 -8.40
N SER A 2 -14.48 -7.00 -7.39
CA SER A 2 -14.62 -6.58 -5.98
C SER A 2 -13.25 -6.41 -5.35
N ILE A 3 -12.99 -5.27 -4.71
CA ILE A 3 -11.77 -5.02 -3.95
C ILE A 3 -12.18 -4.75 -2.51
N GLN A 4 -11.58 -5.46 -1.56
CA GLN A 4 -11.73 -5.21 -0.14
C GLN A 4 -10.37 -4.85 0.43
N LEU A 5 -10.28 -3.65 1.00
CA LEU A 5 -9.11 -3.18 1.73
C LEU A 5 -9.39 -3.34 3.20
N GLN A 6 -8.46 -3.94 3.94
CA GLN A 6 -8.60 -4.17 5.37
C GLN A 6 -7.36 -3.69 6.11
N ILE A 7 -7.59 -3.04 7.24
CA ILE A 7 -6.55 -2.55 8.14
C ILE A 7 -6.65 -3.33 9.45
N LYS A 8 -5.51 -3.75 9.98
CA LYS A 8 -5.45 -4.48 11.24
C LYS A 8 -5.49 -3.53 12.43
N ASP A 9 -6.29 -3.87 13.42
CA ASP A 9 -6.36 -3.18 14.71
C ASP A 9 -5.38 -3.76 15.75
N SER A 10 -5.33 -3.13 16.92
CA SER A 10 -4.51 -3.57 18.06
C SER A 10 -4.93 -4.92 18.65
N ASN A 11 -6.17 -5.37 18.38
CA ASN A 11 -6.70 -6.65 18.83
C ASN A 11 -6.45 -7.77 17.81
N ASN A 12 -5.55 -7.54 16.85
CA ASN A 12 -5.22 -8.43 15.74
C ASN A 12 -6.38 -8.74 14.78
N SER A 13 -7.45 -7.95 14.80
CA SER A 13 -8.60 -8.11 13.91
C SER A 13 -8.49 -7.19 12.70
N PHE A 14 -9.01 -7.63 11.55
CA PHE A 14 -8.99 -6.86 10.30
C PHE A 14 -10.34 -6.19 10.07
N SER A 15 -10.32 -4.87 9.94
CA SER A 15 -11.49 -4.04 9.64
C SER A 15 -11.46 -3.52 8.21
N SER A 16 -12.58 -3.61 7.50
CA SER A 16 -12.69 -3.19 6.10
C SER A 16 -12.79 -1.67 5.96
N LEU A 17 -11.98 -1.11 5.07
CA LEU A 17 -12.06 0.27 4.61
C LEU A 17 -13.09 0.35 3.48
N ASN A 18 -14.17 1.09 3.69
CA ASN A 18 -15.28 1.18 2.73
C ASN A 18 -15.08 2.32 1.72
N ASN A 19 -16.01 2.38 0.75
CA ASN A 19 -16.13 3.47 -0.23
C ASN A 19 -14.83 3.79 -1.00
N ILE A 20 -14.04 2.76 -1.29
CA ILE A 20 -12.83 2.87 -2.10
C ILE A 20 -13.22 3.14 -3.56
N LYS A 21 -12.80 4.30 -4.07
CA LYS A 21 -12.98 4.70 -5.47
C LYS A 21 -11.92 4.05 -6.37
N SER A 22 -10.68 3.97 -5.89
CA SER A 22 -9.59 3.38 -6.68
C SER A 22 -8.47 2.87 -5.78
N VAL A 23 -7.80 1.82 -6.25
CA VAL A 23 -6.55 1.30 -5.71
C VAL A 23 -5.57 1.17 -6.87
N ARG A 24 -4.38 1.73 -6.71
CA ARG A 24 -3.25 1.52 -7.62
C ARG A 24 -2.12 0.88 -6.84
N ILE A 25 -1.61 -0.23 -7.36
CA ILE A 25 -0.47 -0.95 -6.82
C ILE A 25 0.70 -0.76 -7.78
N SER A 26 1.86 -0.37 -7.26
CA SER A 26 3.05 -0.09 -8.07
C SER A 26 4.26 -0.74 -7.44
N LEU A 27 4.99 -1.54 -8.22
CA LEU A 27 6.23 -2.19 -7.77
C LEU A 27 7.41 -1.33 -8.20
N HIS A 28 8.22 -0.92 -7.23
CA HIS A 28 9.44 -0.16 -7.46
C HIS A 28 10.63 -1.08 -7.25
N ASN A 29 11.20 -1.57 -8.36
CA ASN A 29 12.31 -2.51 -8.36
C ASN A 29 13.56 -1.84 -8.95
N LYS A 30 14.36 -1.20 -8.08
CA LYS A 30 15.65 -0.64 -8.49
C LYS A 30 16.74 -1.67 -8.19
N ASN A 31 17.30 -2.28 -9.24
CA ASN A 31 18.46 -3.15 -9.11
C ASN A 31 19.74 -2.33 -8.96
N GLU A 32 20.72 -2.85 -8.24
CA GLU A 32 22.09 -2.35 -8.32
C GLU A 32 22.78 -2.93 -9.56
N TYR A 33 23.73 -2.18 -10.09
CA TYR A 33 24.44 -2.56 -11.30
C TYR A 33 25.94 -2.48 -11.05
N ILE A 34 26.64 -3.51 -11.49
CA ILE A 34 28.10 -3.53 -11.52
C ILE A 34 28.58 -3.31 -12.95
N LYS A 35 29.74 -2.66 -13.08
CA LYS A 35 30.47 -2.53 -14.33
C LYS A 35 31.69 -3.44 -14.26
N ASN A 36 31.85 -4.31 -15.25
CA ASN A 36 33.03 -5.14 -15.38
C ASN A 36 33.67 -4.88 -16.75
N ILE A 37 34.97 -4.62 -16.75
CA ILE A 37 35.77 -4.36 -17.96
C ILE A 37 35.72 -5.55 -18.93
N SER A 38 35.60 -6.78 -18.41
CA SER A 38 35.51 -8.00 -19.22
C SER A 38 34.19 -8.15 -19.98
N LEU A 39 33.20 -7.29 -19.73
CA LEU A 39 31.85 -7.36 -20.33
C LEU A 39 31.66 -6.36 -21.48
N SER A 40 32.75 -5.88 -22.08
CA SER A 40 32.72 -5.04 -23.30
C SER A 40 31.77 -3.85 -23.20
N GLY A 41 31.65 -3.24 -22.01
CA GLY A 41 30.81 -2.07 -21.75
C GLY A 41 29.37 -2.35 -21.31
N TRP A 42 28.92 -3.61 -21.28
CA TRP A 42 27.61 -3.95 -20.72
C TRP A 42 27.57 -3.81 -19.19
N LYS A 43 26.45 -3.30 -18.67
CA LYS A 43 26.18 -3.30 -17.23
C LYS A 43 25.52 -4.61 -16.84
N THR A 44 25.96 -5.22 -15.75
CA THR A 44 25.31 -6.40 -15.17
C THR A 44 24.47 -5.97 -13.99
N ALA A 45 23.18 -6.31 -14.03
CA ALA A 45 22.31 -6.15 -12.87
C ALA A 45 22.71 -7.19 -11.80
N LEU A 46 22.86 -6.75 -10.56
CA LEU A 46 22.91 -7.64 -9.42
C LEU A 46 21.48 -8.05 -9.08
N GLU A 47 21.11 -9.27 -9.43
CA GLU A 47 19.78 -9.79 -9.16
C GLU A 47 19.47 -9.72 -7.66
N ASN A 48 18.22 -9.41 -7.32
CA ASN A 48 17.73 -9.27 -5.94
C ASN A 48 18.41 -8.19 -5.06
N SER A 49 19.34 -7.41 -5.60
CA SER A 49 20.00 -6.29 -4.90
C SER A 49 19.25 -4.96 -5.05
N GLY A 50 19.59 -3.95 -4.24
CA GLY A 50 19.03 -2.61 -4.35
C GLY A 50 17.63 -2.44 -3.77
N ASN A 51 17.08 -1.23 -3.90
CA ASN A 51 15.84 -0.84 -3.26
C ASN A 51 14.62 -1.43 -3.98
N LYS A 52 13.85 -2.24 -3.24
CA LYS A 52 12.62 -2.90 -3.69
C LYS A 52 11.51 -2.62 -2.70
N HIS A 53 10.43 -2.02 -3.17
CA HIS A 53 9.24 -1.76 -2.36
C HIS A 53 8.00 -1.71 -3.23
N VAL A 54 6.84 -1.83 -2.60
CA VAL A 54 5.52 -1.73 -3.22
C VAL A 54 4.84 -0.48 -2.68
N ILE A 55 4.30 0.32 -3.59
CA ILE A 55 3.53 1.51 -3.27
C ILE A 55 2.06 1.23 -3.56
N PHE A 56 1.19 1.55 -2.61
CA PHE A 56 -0.25 1.49 -2.74
C PHE A 56 -0.80 2.91 -2.70
N LYS A 57 -1.48 3.33 -3.77
CA LYS A 57 -2.23 4.60 -3.78
C LYS A 57 -3.72 4.28 -3.71
N ILE A 58 -4.40 4.84 -2.71
CA ILE A 58 -5.79 4.54 -2.42
C ILE A 58 -6.56 5.85 -2.34
N ASN A 59 -7.65 5.93 -3.08
CA ASN A 59 -8.59 7.05 -3.00
C ASN A 59 -9.97 6.53 -2.64
N GLY A 60 -10.68 7.24 -1.77
CA GLY A 60 -12.02 6.88 -1.34
C GLY A 60 -12.81 8.03 -0.76
N ILE A 61 -14.05 7.73 -0.37
CA ILE A 61 -14.92 8.64 0.37
C ILE A 61 -14.70 8.39 1.86
N ILE A 62 -14.59 9.45 2.64
CA ILE A 62 -14.49 9.37 4.08
C ILE A 62 -15.79 8.80 4.63
N ASP A 63 -15.68 7.78 5.47
CA ASP A 63 -16.76 7.33 6.34
C ASP A 63 -16.28 7.28 7.79
N TYR A 64 -17.19 6.98 8.71
CA TYR A 64 -16.91 6.86 10.14
C TYR A 64 -16.64 5.41 10.57
N SER A 65 -16.18 4.55 9.64
CA SER A 65 -15.86 3.16 9.96
C SER A 65 -14.61 3.06 10.86
N PRO A 66 -14.49 1.99 11.66
CA PRO A 66 -13.28 1.73 12.45
C PRO A 66 -12.01 1.72 11.59
N ALA A 67 -12.07 1.21 10.36
CA ALA A 67 -10.92 1.21 9.46
C ALA A 67 -10.47 2.61 9.03
N ASN A 68 -11.42 3.55 8.81
CA ASN A 68 -11.08 4.94 8.51
C ASN A 68 -10.41 5.63 9.70
N GLN A 69 -10.89 5.36 10.92
CA GLN A 69 -10.27 5.86 12.15
C GLN A 69 -8.85 5.27 12.35
N LEU A 70 -8.67 3.97 12.10
CA LEU A 70 -7.36 3.34 12.15
C LEU A 70 -6.40 3.96 11.14
N LEU A 71 -6.82 4.14 9.88
CA LEU A 71 -6.01 4.81 8.87
C LEU A 71 -5.56 6.19 9.34
N GLN A 72 -6.49 6.98 9.89
CA GLN A 72 -6.19 8.30 10.44
C GLN A 72 -5.16 8.21 11.59
N GLN A 73 -5.36 7.30 12.54
CA GLN A 73 -4.45 7.11 13.69
C GLN A 73 -3.05 6.70 13.24
N TYR A 74 -2.92 5.68 12.39
CA TYR A 74 -1.63 5.24 11.85
C TYR A 74 -0.92 6.36 11.09
N SER A 75 -1.68 7.19 10.36
CA SER A 75 -1.14 8.33 9.62
C SER A 75 -0.56 9.40 10.56
N PHE A 76 -1.30 9.81 11.59
CA PHE A 76 -0.85 10.86 12.51
C PHE A 76 0.22 10.40 13.50
N ASN A 77 0.21 9.12 13.87
CA ASN A 77 1.20 8.55 14.78
C ASN A 77 2.51 8.15 14.08
N ASN A 78 2.54 8.14 12.75
CA ASN A 78 3.65 7.61 11.94
C ASN A 78 3.98 6.14 12.25
N ASP A 79 2.94 5.34 12.53
CA ASP A 79 3.06 3.94 12.90
C ASP A 79 3.04 3.01 11.68
N ILE A 80 3.60 1.81 11.85
CA ILE A 80 3.53 0.76 10.84
C ILE A 80 2.14 0.13 10.85
N MET A 81 1.45 0.20 9.72
CA MET A 81 0.11 -0.35 9.52
C MET A 81 0.16 -1.72 8.84
N GLU A 82 -0.60 -2.69 9.35
CA GLU A 82 -0.84 -3.97 8.66
C GLU A 82 -2.05 -3.88 7.73
N LEU A 83 -1.80 -4.09 6.43
CA LEU A 83 -2.76 -3.95 5.35
C LEU A 83 -3.01 -5.31 4.69
N LYS A 84 -4.28 -5.60 4.41
CA LYS A 84 -4.70 -6.72 3.56
C LYS A 84 -5.59 -6.21 2.43
N ILE A 85 -5.30 -6.60 1.20
CA ILE A 85 -6.12 -6.29 0.01
C ILE A 85 -6.60 -7.61 -0.58
N ILE A 86 -7.91 -7.76 -0.73
CA ILE A 86 -8.55 -8.93 -1.31
C ILE A 86 -9.17 -8.50 -2.63
N ILE A 87 -8.73 -9.10 -3.75
CA ILE A 87 -9.22 -8.81 -5.09
C ILE A 87 -10.01 -10.03 -5.59
N ASN A 88 -11.25 -9.78 -6.01
CA ASN A 88 -12.19 -10.78 -6.53
C ASN A 88 -12.37 -12.01 -5.64
N LYS A 89 -12.14 -11.89 -4.32
CA LYS A 89 -12.18 -12.98 -3.32
C LYS A 89 -11.18 -14.12 -3.57
N LYS A 90 -10.20 -13.93 -4.46
CA LYS A 90 -9.22 -14.94 -4.83
C LYS A 90 -7.79 -14.52 -4.53
N GLU A 91 -7.45 -13.30 -4.93
CA GLU A 91 -6.12 -12.76 -4.74
C GLU A 91 -6.05 -12.04 -3.40
N VAL A 92 -5.07 -12.39 -2.58
CA VAL A 92 -4.83 -11.79 -1.28
C VAL A 92 -3.42 -11.21 -1.23
N ILE A 93 -3.34 -9.89 -1.09
CA ILE A 93 -2.11 -9.15 -0.86
C ILE A 93 -2.05 -8.79 0.62
N SER A 94 -0.99 -9.18 1.33
CA SER A 94 -0.75 -8.75 2.71
C SER A 94 0.56 -7.97 2.79
N ALA A 95 0.53 -6.83 3.45
CA ALA A 95 1.67 -5.92 3.55
C ALA A 95 1.73 -5.26 4.93
N LYS A 96 2.95 -4.94 5.36
CA LYS A 96 3.18 -3.96 6.43
C LYS A 96 3.63 -2.68 5.76
N CYS A 97 2.93 -1.59 5.99
CA CYS A 97 3.13 -0.33 5.28
C CYS A 97 3.33 0.83 6.25
N ILE A 98 4.05 1.85 5.78
CA ILE A 98 4.07 3.18 6.39
C ILE A 98 3.21 4.09 5.52
N VAL A 99 2.48 5.00 6.15
CA VAL A 99 1.72 6.04 5.45
C VAL A 99 2.68 7.15 5.03
N GLU A 100 2.92 7.32 3.74
CA GLU A 100 3.76 8.41 3.20
C GLU A 100 2.96 9.69 2.98
N LEU A 101 1.70 9.55 2.59
CA LEU A 101 0.78 10.65 2.36
C LEU A 101 -0.60 10.27 2.89
N TYR A 102 -1.21 11.19 3.62
CA TYR A 102 -2.61 11.11 4.00
C TYR A 102 -3.25 12.50 3.87
N GLU A 103 -4.21 12.60 2.96
CA GLU A 103 -4.94 13.83 2.66
C GLU A 103 -6.43 13.60 2.87
N ARG A 104 -7.10 14.59 3.46
CA ARG A 104 -8.56 14.64 3.58
C ARG A 104 -9.05 15.94 2.96
N TYR A 105 -10.04 15.82 2.09
CA TYR A 105 -10.68 16.92 1.38
C TYR A 105 -12.10 17.03 1.90
N TYR A 106 -12.42 18.15 2.54
CA TYR A 106 -13.74 18.44 3.07
C TYR A 106 -14.44 19.43 2.14
N GLU A 107 -15.58 19.04 1.57
CA GLU A 107 -16.29 19.85 0.58
C GLU A 107 -17.76 20.03 1.00
N SER A 108 -18.24 21.27 1.06
CA SER A 108 -19.61 21.56 1.52
C SER A 108 -20.71 21.04 0.59
N SER A 109 -20.40 20.83 -0.69
CA SER A 109 -21.36 20.45 -1.73
C SER A 109 -21.16 19.04 -2.27
N ASN A 110 -20.26 18.25 -1.66
CA ASN A 110 -19.87 16.94 -2.15
C ASN A 110 -19.55 16.00 -0.99
N PHE A 111 -19.31 14.73 -1.28
CA PHE A 111 -18.81 13.81 -0.26
C PHE A 111 -17.33 14.09 0.05
N ASP A 112 -17.00 14.14 1.33
CA ASP A 112 -15.63 14.27 1.80
C ASP A 112 -14.76 13.11 1.31
N ASN A 113 -13.57 13.42 0.80
CA ASN A 113 -12.70 12.43 0.16
C ASN A 113 -11.39 12.27 0.93
N PHE A 114 -10.76 11.10 0.77
CA PHE A 114 -9.39 10.90 1.19
C PHE A 114 -8.54 10.36 0.06
N ASN A 115 -7.26 10.70 0.12
CA ASN A 115 -6.19 10.15 -0.70
C ASN A 115 -5.07 9.71 0.23
N THR A 116 -4.55 8.50 0.02
CA THR A 116 -3.40 8.01 0.78
C THR A 116 -2.41 7.26 -0.09
N ILE A 117 -1.13 7.46 0.21
CA ILE A 117 -0.02 6.72 -0.37
C ILE A 117 0.63 5.93 0.76
N LEU A 118 0.69 4.62 0.58
CA LEU A 118 1.31 3.68 1.51
C LEU A 118 2.51 3.03 0.84
N THR A 119 3.62 2.96 1.54
CA THR A 119 4.81 2.24 1.06
C THR A 119 5.10 1.04 1.94
N SER A 120 5.40 -0.10 1.31
CA SER A 120 5.74 -1.32 2.01
C SER A 120 7.01 -1.13 2.84
N TYR A 121 6.90 -1.37 4.13
CA TYR A 121 8.02 -1.37 5.08
C TYR A 121 8.77 -2.72 5.07
N LYS A 122 8.06 -3.81 4.77
CA LYS A 122 8.58 -5.18 4.72
C LYS A 122 8.07 -5.91 3.47
N LYS A 123 8.54 -7.15 3.29
CA LYS A 123 8.09 -8.06 2.24
C LYS A 123 6.56 -8.09 2.16
N VAL A 124 6.06 -7.88 0.95
CA VAL A 124 4.65 -8.07 0.60
C VAL A 124 4.44 -9.53 0.22
N THR A 125 3.36 -10.14 0.69
CA THR A 125 2.96 -11.50 0.29
C THR A 125 1.75 -11.42 -0.63
N PHE A 126 1.80 -12.18 -1.72
CA PHE A 126 0.70 -12.36 -2.66
C PHE A 126 0.36 -13.84 -2.70
N ASN A 127 -0.91 -14.15 -2.46
CA ASN A 127 -1.46 -15.50 -2.58
C ASN A 127 -2.62 -15.45 -3.57
N ASP A 128 -2.62 -16.36 -4.55
CA ASP A 128 -3.73 -16.63 -5.45
C ASP A 128 -4.33 -18.01 -5.15
N TYR A 129 -5.66 -18.09 -5.19
CA TYR A 129 -6.45 -19.31 -5.00
C TYR A 129 -7.37 -19.57 -6.19
#